data_AF-A0A0V8TCN1-F1
#
_entry.id   AF-A0A0V8TCN1-F1
#
_cell.length_a   1.000
_cell.length_b   1.000
_cell.length_c   1.000
_cell.angle_alpha   90.00
_cell.angle_beta   90.00
_cell.angle_gamma   90.00
#
_symmetry.space_group_name_H-M   'P 1'
#
loop_
_entity.id
_entity.type
_entity.pdbx_description
1 polymer ?
#
loop_
_entity_poly.entity_id
_entity_poly.type
_entity_poly.pdbx_seq_one_letter_code
_entity_poly.pdbx_strand_id
1 'polypeptide(L)'
;MSTTVARPRPTTSARPGRRPVHHRPTLRRVSQDAGARRALVLLELSQHGPCDVPTLAERCALPAETVAAHLRDLAEAGFVVADGRRWAAVSLVERERARGLPVG
;
A
#
# COMPACT_ATOMS: atom_id res chain seq x y z
N MET A 1 -48.30 56.06 -2.77
CA MET A 1 -46.83 56.14 -2.71
C MET A 1 -46.33 54.89 -2.00
N SER A 2 -45.50 54.08 -2.69
CA SER A 2 -44.52 53.11 -2.16
C SER A 2 -44.04 52.20 -3.30
N THR A 3 -42.86 52.49 -3.83
CA THR A 3 -42.11 51.71 -4.83
C THR A 3 -41.34 50.59 -4.15
N THR A 4 -41.32 49.36 -4.69
CA THR A 4 -40.29 48.35 -4.34
C THR A 4 -40.04 47.37 -5.51
N VAL A 5 -38.95 47.69 -6.22
CA VAL A 5 -37.83 46.86 -6.72
C VAL A 5 -38.10 45.46 -7.32
N ALA A 6 -37.74 45.35 -8.60
CA ALA A 6 -37.53 44.10 -9.33
C ALA A 6 -36.32 43.30 -8.83
N ARG A 7 -36.40 41.96 -8.86
CA ARG A 7 -35.24 41.06 -8.70
C ARG A 7 -35.25 39.98 -9.79
N PRO A 8 -34.21 39.89 -10.65
CA PRO A 8 -34.11 38.82 -11.65
C PRO A 8 -33.73 37.49 -11.01
N ARG A 9 -34.37 36.39 -11.45
CA ARG A 9 -34.02 35.02 -11.05
C ARG A 9 -32.78 34.54 -11.81
N PRO A 10 -31.72 34.05 -11.15
CA PRO A 10 -30.58 33.47 -11.84
C PRO A 10 -30.93 32.07 -12.39
N THR A 11 -30.79 31.92 -13.69
CA THR A 11 -30.66 30.63 -14.39
C THR A 11 -29.24 30.11 -14.20
N THR A 12 -29.05 28.99 -13.50
CA THR A 12 -27.82 28.19 -13.62
C THR A 12 -28.15 26.71 -13.68
N SER A 13 -27.84 26.16 -14.85
CA SER A 13 -27.83 24.75 -15.23
C SER A 13 -26.98 23.92 -14.25
N ALA A 14 -27.60 22.96 -13.57
CA ALA A 14 -26.89 21.94 -12.82
C ALA A 14 -26.90 20.63 -13.62
N ARG A 15 -25.88 20.50 -14.48
CA ARG A 15 -25.47 19.25 -15.11
C ARG A 15 -25.20 18.23 -13.99
N PRO A 16 -25.76 17.00 -14.00
CA PRO A 16 -25.46 16.02 -12.97
C PRO A 16 -24.00 15.60 -13.09
N GLY A 17 -23.15 16.16 -12.23
CA GLY A 17 -21.77 15.75 -12.08
C GLY A 17 -21.72 14.30 -11.66
N ARG A 18 -21.20 13.44 -12.55
CA ARG A 18 -20.75 12.09 -12.19
C ARG A 18 -19.76 12.23 -11.04
N ARG A 19 -20.18 11.85 -9.84
CA ARG A 19 -19.29 11.73 -8.68
C ARG A 19 -18.22 10.69 -9.02
N PRO A 20 -16.92 11.01 -8.87
CA PRO A 20 -15.89 9.99 -8.97
C PRO A 20 -16.13 9.01 -7.82
N VAL A 21 -16.34 7.74 -8.19
CA VAL A 21 -16.42 6.65 -7.24
C VAL A 21 -15.02 6.53 -6.66
N HIS A 22 -14.80 7.15 -5.50
CA HIS A 22 -13.58 6.93 -4.75
C HIS A 22 -13.52 5.43 -4.46
N HIS A 23 -12.59 4.75 -5.12
CA HIS A 23 -12.29 3.35 -4.88
C HIS A 23 -11.77 3.29 -3.43
N ARG A 24 -12.69 3.10 -2.48
CA ARG A 24 -12.34 2.98 -1.07
C ARG A 24 -11.62 1.64 -0.96
N PRO A 25 -10.32 1.60 -0.64
CA PRO A 25 -9.65 0.33 -0.41
C PRO A 25 -10.39 -0.36 0.74
N THR A 26 -11.02 -1.48 0.43
CA THR A 26 -11.61 -2.33 1.47
C THR A 26 -10.46 -2.96 2.22
N LEU A 27 -10.26 -2.53 3.46
CA LEU A 27 -9.27 -3.14 4.34
C LEU A 27 -9.65 -4.62 4.51
N ARG A 28 -8.91 -5.53 3.86
CA ARG A 28 -9.11 -6.96 4.03
C ARG A 28 -8.58 -7.33 5.42
N ARG A 29 -9.44 -7.90 6.27
CA ARG A 29 -9.00 -8.43 7.56
C ARG A 29 -8.06 -9.60 7.30
N VAL A 30 -6.81 -9.43 7.69
CA VAL A 30 -5.82 -10.51 7.74
C VAL A 30 -5.83 -11.05 9.18
N SER A 31 -5.68 -12.36 9.36
CA SER A 31 -5.51 -12.90 10.71
C SER A 31 -4.25 -12.28 11.33
N GLN A 32 -4.30 -12.00 12.64
CA GLN A 32 -3.18 -11.39 13.36
C GLN A 32 -1.90 -12.21 13.19
N ASP A 33 -2.01 -13.54 13.22
CA ASP A 33 -0.88 -14.45 12.98
C ASP A 33 -0.27 -14.32 11.59
N ALA A 34 -1.09 -14.21 10.53
CA ALA A 34 -0.58 -14.05 9.18
C ALA A 34 0.07 -12.67 8.99
N GLY A 35 -0.47 -11.63 9.65
CA GLY A 35 0.16 -10.31 9.70
C GLY A 35 1.53 -10.34 10.39
N ALA A 36 1.62 -11.00 11.55
CA ALA A 36 2.87 -11.13 12.31
C ALA A 36 3.94 -11.91 11.54
N ARG A 37 3.58 -13.04 10.90
CA ARG A 37 4.50 -13.82 10.06
C ARG A 37 5.01 -13.03 8.86
N ARG A 38 4.14 -12.25 8.21
CA ARG A 38 4.57 -11.37 7.11
C ARG A 38 5.53 -10.28 7.59
N ALA A 39 5.27 -9.69 8.76
CA ALA A 39 6.17 -8.70 9.36
C ALA A 39 7.54 -9.30 9.72
N LEU A 40 7.57 -10.54 10.22
CA LEU A 40 8.81 -11.27 10.49
C LEU A 40 9.66 -11.43 9.23
N VAL A 41 9.06 -11.87 8.11
CA VAL A 41 9.77 -12.01 6.83
C VAL A 41 10.36 -10.68 6.35
N LEU A 42 9.62 -9.58 6.48
CA LEU A 42 10.09 -8.25 6.11
C LEU A 42 11.25 -7.78 7.02
N LEU A 43 11.15 -8.05 8.32
CA LEU A 43 12.17 -7.72 9.30
C LEU A 43 13.49 -8.45 9.00
N GLU A 44 13.40 -9.74 8.70
CA GLU A 44 14.56 -10.59 8.37
C GLU A 44 15.32 -10.05 7.15
N LEU A 45 14.59 -9.69 6.08
CA LEU A 45 15.17 -9.07 4.88
C LEU A 45 15.79 -7.70 5.16
N SER A 46 15.22 -6.94 6.09
CA SER A 46 15.72 -5.61 6.44
C SER A 46 17.01 -5.66 7.27
N GLN A 47 17.15 -6.67 8.13
CA GLN A 47 18.31 -6.82 9.01
C GLN A 47 19.49 -7.51 8.33
N HIS A 48 19.21 -8.52 7.51
CA HIS A 48 20.25 -9.39 6.94
C HIS A 48 20.48 -9.20 5.44
N GLY A 49 19.67 -8.36 4.80
CA GLY A 49 19.79 -8.04 3.39
C GLY A 49 19.16 -9.09 2.47
N PRO A 50 19.49 -9.06 1.16
CA PRO A 50 18.83 -9.87 0.16
C PRO A 50 18.98 -11.38 0.39
N CYS A 51 17.86 -12.11 0.34
CA CYS A 51 17.82 -13.52 0.71
C CYS A 51 16.87 -14.32 -0.18
N ASP A 52 17.14 -15.62 -0.38
CA ASP A 52 16.28 -16.52 -1.14
C ASP A 52 15.22 -17.19 -0.24
N VAL A 53 14.18 -17.75 -0.87
CA VAL A 53 13.02 -18.31 -0.15
C VAL A 53 13.40 -19.46 0.79
N PRO A 54 14.24 -20.45 0.42
CA PRO A 54 14.66 -21.51 1.33
C PRO A 54 15.34 -20.99 2.59
N THR A 55 16.29 -20.07 2.44
CA THR A 55 17.01 -19.49 3.58
C THR A 55 16.06 -18.68 4.48
N LEU A 56 15.13 -17.90 3.90
CA LEU A 56 14.11 -17.18 4.69
C LEU A 56 13.16 -18.12 5.42
N ALA A 57 12.79 -19.24 4.80
CA ALA A 57 11.93 -20.26 5.40
C ALA A 57 12.59 -20.86 6.66
N GLU A 58 13.88 -21.18 6.57
CA GLU A 58 14.66 -21.67 7.71
C GLU A 58 14.75 -20.63 8.82
N ARG A 59 15.13 -19.39 8.50
CA ARG A 59 15.31 -18.33 9.51
C ARG A 59 14.02 -17.89 10.18
N CYS A 60 12.92 -17.86 9.42
CA CYS A 60 11.60 -17.52 9.95
C CYS A 60 10.89 -18.71 10.61
N ALA A 61 11.45 -19.93 10.52
CA ALA A 61 10.79 -21.17 10.90
C ALA A 61 9.38 -21.31 10.28
N LEU A 62 9.26 -21.00 8.99
CA LEU A 62 8.01 -21.04 8.22
C LEU A 62 8.13 -21.97 7.01
N PRO A 63 7.04 -22.59 6.55
CA PRO A 63 7.03 -23.31 5.28
C PRO A 63 7.43 -22.40 4.11
N ALA A 64 8.26 -22.90 3.20
CA ALA A 64 8.73 -22.13 2.03
C ALA A 64 7.59 -21.58 1.16
N GLU A 65 6.51 -22.36 1.01
CA GLU A 65 5.28 -21.94 0.33
C GLU A 65 4.59 -20.73 1.01
N THR A 66 4.61 -20.69 2.34
CA THR A 66 4.05 -19.58 3.13
C THR A 66 4.92 -18.34 2.99
N VAL A 67 6.24 -18.50 3.05
CA VAL A 67 7.18 -17.39 2.80
C VAL A 67 7.02 -16.85 1.38
N ALA A 68 6.92 -17.72 0.37
CA ALA A 68 6.69 -17.31 -1.00
C ALA A 68 5.34 -16.57 -1.20
N ALA A 69 4.29 -16.94 -0.47
CA ALA A 69 3.03 -16.19 -0.46
C ALA A 69 3.20 -14.82 0.20
N HIS A 70 3.86 -14.74 1.36
CA HIS A 70 4.13 -13.49 2.05
C HIS A 70 5.00 -12.53 1.25
N LEU A 71 6.03 -13.02 0.55
CA LEU A 71 6.87 -12.21 -0.32
C LEU A 71 6.10 -11.64 -1.50
N ARG A 72 5.19 -12.42 -2.11
CA ARG A 72 4.29 -11.91 -3.15
C ARG A 72 3.39 -10.80 -2.63
N ASP A 73 2.76 -10.99 -1.46
CA ASP A 73 1.93 -9.97 -0.84
C ASP A 73 2.73 -8.69 -0.51
N LEU A 74 3.96 -8.84 0.00
CA LEU A 74 4.86 -7.73 0.32
C LEU A 74 5.33 -6.99 -0.92
N ALA A 75 5.56 -7.71 -2.03
CA ALA A 75 5.99 -7.13 -3.30
C ALA A 75 4.86 -6.35 -3.96
N GLU A 76 3.64 -6.89 -3.94
CA GLU A 76 2.43 -6.19 -4.39
C GLU A 76 2.22 -4.88 -3.60
N ALA A 77 2.54 -4.91 -2.31
CA ALA A 77 2.49 -3.74 -1.44
C ALA A 77 3.73 -2.81 -1.53
N GLY A 78 4.73 -3.17 -2.33
CA GLY A 78 5.95 -2.38 -2.58
C GLY A 78 6.91 -2.32 -1.39
N PHE A 79 6.91 -3.32 -0.51
CA PHE A 79 7.84 -3.42 0.62
C PHE A 79 9.09 -4.25 0.30
N VAL A 80 9.01 -5.14 -0.68
CA VAL A 80 10.14 -5.97 -1.13
C VAL A 80 10.21 -5.96 -2.65
N VAL A 81 11.40 -6.23 -3.19
CA VAL A 81 11.66 -6.42 -4.62
C VAL A 81 12.32 -7.78 -4.84
N ALA A 82 11.97 -8.42 -5.95
CA ALA A 82 12.65 -9.64 -6.40
C ALA A 82 13.81 -9.26 -7.33
N ASP A 83 14.98 -9.82 -7.07
CA ASP A 83 16.15 -9.78 -7.93
C ASP A 83 16.59 -11.22 -8.25
N GLY A 84 16.16 -11.70 -9.41
CA GLY A 84 16.34 -13.09 -9.82
C GLY A 84 15.71 -14.08 -8.83
N ARG A 85 16.55 -14.81 -8.08
CA ARG A 85 16.11 -15.78 -7.05
C ARG A 85 16.11 -15.22 -5.63
N ARG A 86 16.55 -13.97 -5.45
CA ARG A 86 16.66 -13.32 -4.14
C ARG A 86 15.59 -12.25 -4.00
N TRP A 87 15.24 -11.98 -2.76
CA TRP A 87 14.29 -10.95 -2.35
C TRP A 87 15.01 -9.95 -1.47
N ALA A 88 14.75 -8.67 -1.65
CA ALA A 88 15.32 -7.60 -0.84
C ALA A 88 14.21 -6.71 -0.30
N ALA A 89 14.35 -6.25 0.95
CA ALA A 89 13.49 -5.19 1.47
C ALA A 89 13.81 -3.88 0.74
N VAL A 90 12.77 -3.15 0.34
CA VAL A 90 12.92 -1.78 -0.14
C VAL A 90 13.09 -0.91 1.10
N SER A 91 14.17 -0.13 1.18
CA SER A 91 14.35 0.72 2.36
C SER A 91 13.21 1.73 2.47
N LEU A 92 12.81 2.06 3.70
CA LEU A 92 11.80 3.08 3.95
C LEU A 92 12.17 4.40 3.24
N VAL A 93 13.45 4.75 3.27
CA VAL A 93 14.02 5.95 2.63
C VAL A 93 13.86 5.93 1.10
N GLU A 94 14.13 4.81 0.43
CA GLU A 94 13.91 4.68 -1.03
C GLU A 94 12.43 4.74 -1.37
N ARG A 95 11.58 4.14 -0.53
CA ARG A 95 10.12 4.16 -0.70
C ARG A 95 9.52 5.55 -0.47
N GLU A 96 10.03 6.32 0.48
CA GLU A 96 9.61 7.70 0.74
C GLU A 96 10.09 8.65 -0.36
N ARG A 97 11.33 8.49 -0.82
CA ARG A 97 11.86 9.21 -2.00
C ARG A 97 11.04 8.92 -3.25
N ALA A 98 10.69 7.67 -3.51
CA ALA A 98 9.83 7.29 -4.65
C ALA A 98 8.40 7.85 -4.54
N ARG A 99 7.93 8.18 -3.33
CA ARG A 99 6.61 8.78 -3.08
C ARG A 99 6.62 10.31 -3.07
N GLY A 100 7.76 10.95 -3.29
CA GLY A 100 7.90 12.40 -3.32
C GLY A 100 7.64 13.07 -1.96
N LEU A 101 7.73 12.32 -0.86
CA LEU A 101 7.56 12.87 0.48
C LEU A 101 8.91 13.43 0.94
N PRO A 102 8.96 14.67 1.46
CA PRO A 102 10.20 15.21 2.01
C PRO A 102 10.59 14.39 3.23
N VAL A 103 11.81 13.82 3.19
CA VAL A 103 12.46 13.23 4.35
C VAL A 103 12.90 14.40 5.24
N GLY A 104 12.16 14.64 6.32
CA GLY A 104 12.40 15.71 7.30
C GLY A 104 13.24 15.22 8.47
#